data_AF-A0A380DHZ3-F1
#
_entry.id   AF-A0A380DHZ3-F1
#
_cell.length_a   1.000
_cell.length_b   1.000
_cell.length_c   1.000
_cell.angle_alpha   90.00
_cell.angle_beta   90.00
_cell.angle_gamma   90.00
#
_symmetry.space_group_name_H-M   'P 1'
#
loop_
_entity.id
_entity.type
_entity.pdbx_description
1 polymer ?
#
loop_
_entity_poly.entity_id
_entity_poly.type
_entity_poly.pdbx_seq_one_letter_code
_entity_poly.pdbx_strand_id
1 'polypeptide(L)'
;MHQNQQSLVALPDNLSELQNIVMTRYNLGILEDSLSHRPLGNTLLTGATGFLGAYLIEALQGYSHRIYCFVRADNEEIAWYKFDDEFK
;
A
#
# COMPACT_ATOMS: atom_id res chain seq x y z
N MET A 1 23.69 30.83 10.92
CA MET A 1 22.23 30.81 11.18
C MET A 1 21.55 30.28 9.92
N HIS A 2 21.28 28.98 9.84
CA HIS A 2 20.53 28.42 8.73
C HIS A 2 19.04 28.60 9.04
N GLN A 3 18.39 29.50 8.31
CA GLN A 3 16.93 29.68 8.38
C GLN A 3 16.26 28.38 7.94
N ASN A 4 15.48 27.81 8.85
CA ASN A 4 14.62 26.65 8.64
C ASN A 4 13.51 27.07 7.67
N GLN A 5 13.65 26.74 6.38
CA GLN A 5 12.55 26.87 5.42
C GLN A 5 11.46 25.88 5.83
N GLN A 6 10.47 26.33 6.59
CA GLN A 6 9.23 25.59 6.77
C GLN A 6 8.60 25.42 5.38
N SER A 7 8.71 24.20 4.83
CA SER A 7 7.95 23.79 3.66
C SER A 7 6.47 24.06 3.93
N LEU A 8 5.88 25.00 3.20
CA LEU A 8 4.44 25.28 3.24
C LEU A 8 3.72 24.13 2.55
N VAL A 9 3.47 23.06 3.30
CA VAL A 9 2.66 21.93 2.83
C VAL A 9 1.19 22.36 2.88
N ALA A 10 0.49 22.24 1.77
CA ALA A 10 -0.96 22.45 1.73
C ALA A 10 -1.65 21.30 2.47
N LEU A 11 -2.42 21.66 3.50
CA LEU A 11 -3.23 20.72 4.27
C LEU A 11 -4.70 20.89 3.88
N PRO A 12 -5.49 19.81 3.88
CA PRO A 12 -6.91 19.90 3.56
C PRO A 12 -7.67 20.59 4.71
N ASP A 13 -8.78 21.26 4.37
CA ASP A 13 -9.62 21.97 5.35
C ASP A 13 -10.16 21.04 6.46
N ASN A 14 -10.32 19.76 6.16
CA ASN A 14 -10.79 18.74 7.09
C ASN A 14 -9.67 17.99 7.83
N LEU A 15 -8.46 18.57 7.92
CA LEU A 15 -7.32 17.94 8.61
C LEU A 15 -7.66 17.47 10.03
N SER A 16 -8.37 18.28 10.81
CA SER A 16 -8.76 17.91 12.18
C SER A 16 -9.68 16.70 12.23
N GLU A 17 -10.56 16.53 11.25
CA GLU A 17 -11.42 15.36 11.15
C GLU A 17 -10.59 14.09 10.85
N LEU A 18 -9.62 14.19 9.94
CA LEU A 18 -8.67 13.12 9.64
C LEU A 18 -7.82 12.74 10.86
N GLN A 19 -7.34 13.73 11.62
CA GLN A 19 -6.59 13.50 12.85
C GLN A 19 -7.45 12.84 13.94
N ASN A 20 -8.70 13.28 14.08
CA ASN A 20 -9.63 12.72 15.07
C ASN A 20 -9.93 11.25 14.77
N ILE A 21 -10.25 10.88 13.52
CA ILE A 21 -10.53 9.47 13.19
C ILE A 21 -9.30 8.58 13.42
N VAL A 22 -8.10 9.06 13.11
CA VAL A 22 -6.84 8.32 13.38
C VAL A 22 -6.65 8.13 14.88
N MET A 23 -6.76 9.20 15.68
CA MET A 23 -6.52 9.14 17.12
C MET A 23 -7.57 8.28 17.83
N THR A 24 -8.84 8.39 17.45
CA THR A 24 -9.90 7.53 18.00
C THR A 24 -9.61 6.07 17.71
N ARG A 25 -9.23 5.70 16.47
CA ARG A 25 -8.90 4.31 16.12
C ARG A 25 -7.67 3.80 16.85
N TYR A 26 -6.64 4.63 17.02
CA TYR A 26 -5.44 4.28 17.77
C TYR A 26 -5.76 3.96 19.25
N ASN A 27 -6.64 4.74 19.87
CA ASN A 27 -7.01 4.57 21.28
C ASN A 27 -7.99 3.40 21.55
N LEU A 28 -8.58 2.79 20.51
CA LEU A 28 -9.46 1.63 20.68
C LEU A 28 -8.70 0.38 21.17
N GLY A 29 -7.38 0.32 20.98
CA GLY A 29 -6.58 -0.84 21.35
C GLY A 29 -7.00 -2.11 20.59
N ILE A 30 -6.91 -3.26 21.25
CA ILE A 30 -7.35 -4.55 20.70
C ILE A 30 -8.78 -4.78 21.17
N LEU A 31 -9.71 -4.86 20.22
CA LEU A 31 -11.12 -5.16 20.49
C LEU A 31 -11.34 -6.67 20.49
N GLU A 32 -12.42 -7.14 21.12
CA GLU A 32 -12.89 -8.51 20.93
C GLU A 32 -13.14 -8.78 19.43
N ASP A 33 -12.75 -9.96 18.95
CA ASP A 33 -12.74 -10.36 17.53
C ASP A 33 -11.85 -9.54 16.57
N SER A 34 -11.03 -8.60 17.06
CA SER A 34 -10.18 -7.78 16.17
C SER A 34 -9.04 -8.57 15.49
N LEU A 35 -8.74 -9.77 15.98
CA LEU A 35 -7.75 -10.68 15.42
C LEU A 35 -8.38 -11.81 14.58
N SER A 36 -9.67 -11.67 14.24
CA SER A 36 -10.36 -12.62 13.37
C SER A 36 -9.73 -12.65 11.98
N HIS A 37 -9.67 -13.85 11.39
CA HIS A 37 -9.12 -14.02 10.06
C HIS A 37 -10.05 -13.40 9.01
N ARG A 38 -9.51 -12.46 8.23
CA ARG A 38 -10.19 -11.91 7.04
C ARG A 38 -9.42 -12.34 5.79
N PRO A 39 -9.99 -13.20 4.92
CA PRO A 39 -9.30 -13.63 3.71
C PRO A 39 -9.10 -12.43 2.76
N LEU A 40 -7.93 -12.38 2.11
CA LEU A 40 -7.60 -11.30 1.17
C LEU A 40 -8.41 -11.40 -0.14
N GLY A 41 -8.74 -12.62 -0.58
CA GLY A 41 -9.47 -12.85 -1.81
C GLY A 41 -8.68 -12.41 -3.04
N ASN A 42 -9.33 -11.67 -3.94
CA ASN A 42 -8.66 -11.05 -5.09
C ASN A 42 -7.98 -9.75 -4.64
N THR A 43 -6.66 -9.68 -4.79
CA THR A 43 -5.86 -8.54 -4.32
C THR A 43 -5.35 -7.73 -5.49
N LEU A 44 -5.59 -6.42 -5.48
CA LEU A 44 -4.96 -5.47 -6.43
C LEU A 44 -3.67 -4.95 -5.82
N LEU A 45 -2.55 -5.12 -6.51
CA LEU A 45 -1.24 -4.64 -6.10
C LEU A 45 -0.72 -3.60 -7.09
N THR A 46 -0.35 -2.42 -6.61
CA THR A 46 0.41 -1.42 -7.36
C THR A 46 1.87 -1.44 -6.95
N GLY A 47 2.78 -1.01 -7.83
CA GLY A 47 4.22 -0.96 -7.49
C GLY A 47 4.88 -2.33 -7.42
N ALA A 48 4.27 -3.33 -8.06
CA ALA A 48 4.77 -4.71 -8.16
C ALA A 48 6.17 -4.82 -8.82
N THR A 49 6.52 -3.87 -9.70
CA THR A 49 7.82 -3.81 -10.40
C THR A 49 8.86 -3.01 -9.61
N GLY A 50 8.71 -2.92 -8.29
CA GLY A 50 9.65 -2.22 -7.43
C GLY A 50 10.01 -3.11 -6.25
N PHE A 51 11.11 -2.79 -5.58
CA PHE A 51 11.71 -3.63 -4.54
C PHE A 51 10.69 -4.21 -3.53
N LEU A 52 9.96 -3.36 -2.80
CA LEU A 52 8.96 -3.83 -1.82
C LEU A 52 7.81 -4.62 -2.49
N GLY A 53 7.44 -4.25 -3.72
CA GLY A 53 6.38 -4.91 -4.48
C GLY A 53 6.71 -6.37 -4.78
N ALA A 54 7.95 -6.68 -5.15
CA ALA A 54 8.42 -8.04 -5.39
C ALA A 54 8.27 -8.93 -4.14
N TYR A 55 8.72 -8.43 -2.98
CA TYR A 55 8.57 -9.15 -1.71
C TYR A 55 7.12 -9.22 -1.22
N LEU A 56 6.29 -8.23 -1.52
CA LEU A 56 4.85 -8.31 -1.22
C LEU A 56 4.18 -9.42 -2.01
N ILE A 57 4.56 -9.66 -3.27
CA ILE A 57 4.01 -10.75 -4.07
C ILE A 57 4.33 -12.09 -3.42
N GLU A 58 5.58 -12.29 -2.98
CA GLU A 58 6.00 -13.49 -2.25
C GLU A 58 5.21 -13.65 -0.93
N ALA A 59 5.11 -12.58 -0.12
CA ALA A 59 4.39 -12.61 1.15
C ALA A 59 2.88 -12.86 1.00
N LEU A 60 2.30 -12.52 -0.15
CA LEU A 60 0.88 -12.74 -0.47
C LEU A 60 0.61 -14.14 -1.04
N GLN A 61 1.64 -14.91 -1.40
CA GLN A 61 1.48 -16.29 -1.87
C GLN A 61 0.80 -17.15 -0.80
N GLY A 62 -0.27 -17.85 -1.19
CA GLY A 62 -1.08 -18.68 -0.29
C GLY A 62 -2.11 -17.93 0.56
N TYR A 63 -2.06 -16.59 0.62
CA TYR A 63 -3.06 -15.77 1.32
C TYR A 63 -4.07 -15.12 0.36
N SER A 64 -3.62 -14.76 -0.84
CA SER A 64 -4.47 -14.22 -1.91
C SER A 64 -4.93 -15.32 -2.86
N HIS A 65 -6.17 -15.22 -3.35
CA HIS A 65 -6.69 -16.11 -4.39
C HIS A 65 -6.05 -15.80 -5.75
N ARG A 66 -6.01 -14.50 -6.10
CA ARG A 66 -5.29 -13.96 -7.26
C ARG A 66 -4.72 -12.59 -6.92
N ILE A 67 -3.50 -12.33 -7.36
CA ILE A 67 -2.87 -11.01 -7.27
C ILE A 67 -2.95 -10.37 -8.66
N TYR A 68 -3.70 -9.28 -8.78
CA TYR A 68 -3.79 -8.45 -9.98
C TYR A 68 -2.77 -7.33 -9.86
N CYS A 69 -1.70 -7.40 -10.64
CA CYS A 69 -0.63 -6.40 -10.62
C CYS A 69 -0.95 -5.27 -11.59
N PHE A 70 -1.18 -4.07 -11.07
CA PHE A 70 -1.36 -2.87 -11.90
C PHE A 70 0.01 -2.26 -12.20
N VAL A 71 0.43 -2.36 -13.46
CA VAL A 71 1.74 -1.92 -13.95
C VAL A 71 1.56 -0.84 -15.01
N ARG A 72 2.34 0.25 -14.89
CA ARG A 72 2.36 1.33 -15.90
C ARG A 72 3.31 0.94 -17.04
N ALA A 73 2.74 0.66 -18.21
CA ALA A 73 3.45 0.33 -19.44
C ALA A 73 2.62 0.73 -20.67
N ASP A 74 3.26 0.85 -21.83
CA ASP A 74 2.59 1.23 -23.08
C ASP A 74 1.65 0.13 -23.62
N ASN A 75 1.93 -1.12 -23.23
CA ASN A 75 1.11 -2.28 -23.54
C ASN A 75 1.36 -3.40 -22.52
N GLU A 76 0.59 -4.48 -22.64
CA GLU A 76 0.65 -5.63 -21.74
C GLU A 76 1.97 -6.42 -21.83
N GLU A 77 2.55 -6.56 -23.02
CA GLU A 77 3.82 -7.26 -23.22
C GLU A 77 4.97 -6.57 -22.47
N ILE A 78 5.05 -5.24 -22.54
CA ILE A 78 6.03 -4.45 -21.80
C ILE A 78 5.75 -4.50 -20.29
N ALA A 79 4.47 -4.58 -19.87
CA ALA A 79 4.12 -4.73 -18.47
C ALA A 79 4.66 -6.05 -17.89
N TRP A 80 4.52 -7.15 -18.64
CA TRP A 80 5.08 -8.45 -18.28
C TRP A 80 6.59 -8.44 -18.27
N TYR A 81 7.25 -7.84 -19.27
CA TYR A 81 8.71 -7.71 -19.28
C TYR A 81 9.23 -6.98 -18.03
N LYS A 82 8.62 -5.85 -17.65
CA LYS A 82 8.99 -5.10 -16.43
C LYS A 82 8.73 -5.88 -15.14
N PHE A 83 7.74 -6.76 -15.14
CA PHE A 83 7.38 -7.57 -14.00
C PHE A 83 8.39 -8.71 -13.81
N ASP A 84 8.77 -9.39 -14.90
CA ASP A 84 9.66 -10.55 -14.87
C ASP A 84 11.13 -10.18 -14.61
N ASP A 85 11.55 -8.95 -14.93
CA ASP A 85 12.94 -8.51 -14.73
C ASP A 85 13.34 -8.41 -13.25
N GLU A 86 12.37 -8.24 -12.35
CA GLU A 86 12.60 -8.18 -10.89
C GLU A 86 12.69 -9.57 -10.23
N PHE A 87 12.38 -10.65 -10.97
CA PHE A 87 12.43 -12.04 -10.46
C PHE A 87 13.61 -12.86 -11.04
N LYS A 88 14.54 -12.21 -11.74
CA LYS A 88 15.80 -12.81 -12.20
C LYS A 88 16.92 -12.58 -11.19
#